data_AF-A0A7Y8HH20-F1
#
_entry.id   AF-A0A7Y8HH20-F1
#
_cell.length_a   1.000
_cell.length_b   1.000
_cell.length_c   1.000
_cell.angle_alpha   90.00
_cell.angle_beta   90.00
_cell.angle_gamma   90.00
#
_symmetry.space_group_name_H-M   'P 1'
#
loop_
_entity.id
_entity.type
_entity.pdbx_description
1 polymer ?
#
loop_
_entity_poly.entity_id
_entity_poly.type
_entity_poly.pdbx_seq_one_letter_code
_entity_poly.pdbx_strand_id
1 'polypeptide(L)'
;MPLSESVETFFEREVKPQVPDAWIDTDKRDEKDGKVGIVGYEINFNRYLTRYTPPRPLEEIEADIRAVEQDIIRMLAEVTGNPSESR
;
A
#
# COMPACT_ATOMS: atom_id res chain seq x y z
N MET A 1 6.73 -14.96 15.93
CA MET A 1 7.30 -16.17 16.57
C MET A 1 8.49 -16.63 15.75
N PRO A 2 9.67 -16.80 16.35
CA PRO A 2 10.76 -17.50 15.67
C PRO A 2 10.26 -18.91 15.32
N LEU A 3 10.24 -19.28 14.03
CA LEU A 3 9.72 -20.58 13.58
C LEU A 3 10.52 -21.77 14.14
N SER A 4 11.71 -21.51 14.71
CA SER A 4 12.60 -22.50 15.32
C SER A 4 12.40 -22.69 16.82
N GLU A 5 11.55 -21.88 17.48
CA GLU A 5 11.32 -21.93 18.92
C GLU A 5 9.88 -22.36 19.23
N SER A 6 9.68 -23.07 20.35
CA SER A 6 8.33 -23.42 20.80
C SER A 6 7.55 -22.19 21.28
N VAL A 7 6.24 -22.22 21.14
CA VAL A 7 5.35 -21.12 21.54
C VAL A 7 5.46 -20.85 23.04
N GLU A 8 5.57 -21.91 23.84
CA GLU A 8 5.67 -21.86 25.30
C GLU A 8 6.95 -21.16 25.76
N THR A 9 8.08 -21.46 25.12
CA THR A 9 9.38 -20.87 25.50
C THR A 9 9.38 -19.36 25.24
N PHE A 10 8.84 -18.94 24.09
CA PHE A 10 8.65 -17.53 23.78
C PHE A 10 7.65 -16.86 24.75
N PHE A 11 6.55 -17.54 25.09
CA PHE A 11 5.52 -17.02 25.98
C PHE A 11 6.05 -16.74 27.40
N GLU A 12 6.82 -17.66 27.97
CA GLU A 12 7.43 -17.49 29.30
C GLU A 12 8.47 -16.36 29.31
N ARG A 13 9.21 -16.14 28.21
CA ARG A 13 10.24 -15.11 28.13
C ARG A 13 9.68 -13.72 27.84
N GLU A 14 8.77 -13.60 26.88
CA GLU A 14 8.36 -12.30 26.32
C GLU A 14 6.99 -11.86 26.83
N VAL A 15 6.07 -12.79 27.10
CA VAL A 15 4.68 -12.45 27.43
C VAL A 15 4.45 -12.41 28.93
N LYS A 16 4.73 -13.50 29.65
CA LYS A 16 4.48 -13.59 31.11
C LYS A 16 5.12 -12.48 31.95
N PRO A 17 6.37 -12.03 31.69
CA PRO A 17 6.97 -10.96 32.49
C PRO A 17 6.26 -9.62 32.33
N GLN A 18 5.59 -9.39 31.19
CA GLN A 18 4.83 -8.18 30.91
C GLN A 18 3.37 -8.31 31.40
N VAL A 19 2.78 -9.50 31.27
CA VAL A 19 1.39 -9.78 31.65
C VAL A 19 1.32 -11.13 32.38
N PRO A 20 1.41 -11.14 33.73
CA PRO A 20 1.47 -12.38 34.51
C PRO A 20 0.22 -13.27 34.38
N ASP A 21 -0.95 -12.66 34.21
CA ASP A 21 -2.25 -13.36 34.07
C ASP A 21 -2.52 -13.86 32.64
N ALA A 22 -1.58 -13.64 31.72
CA ALA A 22 -1.70 -14.17 30.38
C ALA A 22 -1.68 -15.71 30.41
N TRP A 23 -2.43 -16.32 29.49
CA TRP A 23 -2.45 -17.77 29.29
C TRP A 23 -2.56 -18.09 27.79
N ILE A 24 -2.20 -19.32 27.42
CA ILE A 24 -2.31 -19.82 26.05
C ILE A 24 -3.59 -20.62 25.92
N ASP A 25 -4.45 -20.21 24.99
CA ASP A 25 -5.65 -20.96 24.60
C ASP A 25 -5.28 -22.19 23.77
N THR A 26 -5.35 -23.37 24.40
CA THR A 26 -4.98 -24.67 23.81
C THR A 26 -6.12 -25.32 23.00
N ASP A 27 -7.33 -24.75 23.05
CA ASP A 27 -8.46 -25.19 22.23
C ASP A 27 -8.32 -24.68 20.79
N LYS A 28 -7.61 -23.56 20.60
CA LYS A 28 -7.29 -23.03 19.27
C LYS A 28 -6.12 -23.78 18.64
N ARG A 29 -6.40 -24.45 17.53
CA ARG A 29 -5.43 -25.26 16.79
C ARG A 29 -5.35 -24.87 15.33
N ASP A 30 -4.16 -24.96 14.78
CA ASP A 30 -3.92 -24.75 13.35
C ASP A 30 -4.55 -25.90 12.55
N GLU A 31 -5.31 -25.58 11.51
CA GLU A 31 -6.03 -26.57 10.70
C GLU A 31 -5.07 -27.50 9.93
N LYS A 32 -3.83 -27.07 9.67
CA LYS A 32 -2.89 -27.84 8.83
C LYS A 32 -2.10 -28.86 9.63
N ASP A 33 -1.67 -28.51 10.85
CA ASP A 33 -0.81 -29.37 11.66
C ASP A 33 -1.39 -29.77 13.03
N GLY A 34 -2.55 -29.22 13.40
CA GLY A 34 -3.27 -29.56 14.62
C GLY A 34 -2.60 -29.06 15.91
N LYS A 35 -1.52 -28.28 15.81
CA LYS A 35 -0.81 -27.73 16.98
C LYS A 35 -1.51 -26.51 17.53
N VAL A 36 -1.21 -26.18 18.79
CA VAL A 36 -1.78 -25.02 19.48
C VAL A 36 -1.34 -23.73 18.82
N GLY A 37 -2.28 -22.81 18.61
CA GLY A 37 -2.08 -21.53 17.93
C GLY A 37 -2.40 -21.57 16.44
N ILE A 38 -2.37 -20.41 15.78
CA ILE A 38 -2.61 -20.26 14.34
C ILE A 38 -1.35 -19.69 13.69
N VAL A 39 -0.85 -20.34 12.64
CA VAL A 39 0.35 -19.88 11.93
C VAL A 39 -0.03 -18.92 10.81
N GLY A 40 0.28 -17.64 11.01
CA GLY A 40 0.12 -16.59 10.00
C GLY A 40 1.46 -16.09 9.45
N TYR A 41 1.50 -15.79 8.15
CA TYR A 41 2.61 -15.07 7.51
C TYR A 41 2.12 -13.71 7.03
N GLU A 42 2.85 -12.65 7.38
CA GLU A 42 2.64 -11.33 6.80
C GLU A 42 3.70 -11.06 5.73
N ILE A 43 3.26 -10.73 4.52
CA ILE A 43 4.13 -10.19 3.48
C ILE A 43 3.92 -8.68 3.47
N ASN A 44 4.88 -7.94 4.02
CA ASN A 44 4.82 -6.48 3.97
C ASN A 44 5.16 -6.01 2.56
N PHE A 45 4.13 -5.92 1.71
CA PHE A 45 4.28 -5.46 0.32
C PHE A 45 4.89 -4.06 0.24
N ASN A 46 4.57 -3.16 1.17
CA ASN A 46 5.13 -1.80 1.17
C ASN A 46 6.66 -1.80 1.32
N ARG A 47 7.22 -2.71 2.11
CA ARG A 47 8.68 -2.82 2.27
C ARG A 47 9.40 -3.28 1.00
N TYR A 48 8.76 -4.13 0.20
CA TYR A 48 9.41 -4.76 -0.97
C TYR A 48 9.00 -4.14 -2.31
N LEU A 49 7.79 -3.60 -2.41
CA LEU A 49 7.21 -3.08 -3.64
C LEU A 49 7.25 -1.55 -3.72
N THR A 50 7.41 -0.84 -2.60
CA THR A 50 7.50 0.62 -2.63
C THR A 50 8.93 1.06 -2.90
N ARG A 51 9.25 1.23 -4.20
CA ARG A 51 10.47 1.91 -4.63
C ARG A 51 10.21 3.42 -4.67
N TYR A 52 11.14 4.20 -4.12
CA TYR A 52 11.12 5.65 -4.31
C TYR A 52 11.23 5.97 -5.80
N THR A 53 10.20 6.60 -6.34
CA THR A 53 10.20 7.17 -7.69
C THR A 53 10.34 8.69 -7.54
N PRO A 54 11.44 9.30 -7.99
CA PRO A 54 11.55 10.74 -7.97
C PRO A 54 10.41 11.36 -8.80
N PRO A 55 9.84 12.50 -8.37
CA PRO A 55 8.86 13.21 -9.17
C PRO A 55 9.49 13.65 -10.51
N ARG A 56 8.63 13.83 -11.53
CA ARG A 56 9.05 14.39 -12.82
C ARG A 56 9.67 15.79 -12.63
N PRO A 57 10.66 16.19 -13.46
CA PRO A 57 11.24 17.52 -13.42
C PRO A 57 10.20 18.62 -13.54
N LEU A 58 10.47 19.79 -12.94
CA LEU A 58 9.56 20.93 -12.98
C LEU A 58 9.34 21.41 -14.42
N GLU A 59 10.39 21.38 -15.23
CA GLU A 59 10.39 21.80 -16.63
C GLU A 59 9.45 20.94 -17.48
N GLU A 60 9.33 19.65 -17.17
CA GLU A 60 8.38 18.74 -17.82
C GLU A 60 6.93 19.10 -17.45
N ILE A 61 6.70 19.43 -16.18
CA ILE A 61 5.39 19.87 -15.70
C ILE A 61 4.98 21.18 -16.37
N GLU A 62 5.88 22.16 -16.45
CA GLU A 62 5.63 23.44 -17.13
C GLU A 62 5.35 23.26 -18.62
N ALA A 63 6.10 22.38 -19.30
CA ALA A 63 5.88 22.09 -20.71
C ALA A 63 4.50 21.48 -20.96
N ASP A 64 4.08 20.51 -20.15
CA ASP A 64 2.77 19.88 -20.24
C ASP A 64 1.64 20.89 -19.99
N ILE A 65 1.79 21.77 -18.99
CA ILE A 65 0.80 22.82 -18.71
C ILE A 65 0.64 23.72 -19.92
N ARG A 66 1.74 24.21 -20.51
CA ARG A 66 1.70 25.09 -21.69
C ARG A 66 1.08 24.40 -22.90
N ALA A 67 1.34 23.11 -23.09
CA ALA A 67 0.74 22.34 -24.18
C ALA A 67 -0.79 22.27 -24.02
N VAL A 68 -1.27 21.96 -22.80
CA VAL A 68 -2.70 21.94 -22.49
C VAL A 68 -3.33 23.33 -22.67
N GLU A 69 -2.66 24.40 -22.25
CA GLU A 69 -3.12 25.78 -22.46
C GLU A 69 -3.28 26.12 -23.95
N GLN A 70 -2.31 25.74 -24.79
CA GLN A 70 -2.38 25.95 -26.23
C GLN A 70 -3.51 25.15 -26.88
N ASP A 71 -3.70 23.91 -26.45
CA ASP A 71 -4.81 23.06 -26.92
C ASP A 71 -6.16 23.67 -26.55
N ILE A 72 -6.30 24.22 -25.34
CA ILE A 72 -7.52 24.94 -24.90
C ILE A 72 -7.77 26.16 -25.78
N ILE A 73 -6.74 26.98 -26.05
CA ILE A 73 -6.86 28.16 -26.92
C ILE A 73 -7.28 27.75 -28.32
N ARG A 74 -6.69 26.69 -28.88
CA ARG A 74 -7.06 26.16 -30.20
C ARG A 74 -8.53 25.73 -30.25
N MET A 75 -8.97 24.93 -29.28
CA MET A 75 -10.36 24.47 -29.20
C MET A 75 -11.35 25.63 -29.06
N LEU A 76 -11.03 26.64 -28.24
CA LEU A 76 -11.86 27.84 -28.12
C LEU A 76 -11.91 28.65 -29.43
N ALA A 77 -10.79 28.74 -30.15
CA ALA A 77 -10.73 29.43 -31.44
C ALA A 77 -11.58 28.71 -32.51
N GLU A 78 -11.61 27.38 -32.51
CA GLU A 78 -12.48 26.60 -33.42
C GLU A 78 -13.97 26.84 -33.16
N VAL A 79 -14.37 26.95 -31.88
CA VAL A 79 -15.78 27.17 -31.50
C VAL A 79 -16.20 28.63 -31.70
N THR A 80 -15.32 29.59 -31.44
CA THR A 80 -15.62 31.04 -31.55
C THR A 80 -15.32 31.63 -32.92
N GLY A 81 -14.47 30.96 -33.71
CA GLY A 81 -14.01 31.39 -35.03
C GLY A 81 -14.85 30.91 -36.21
N ASN A 82 -15.98 30.23 -35.97
CA ASN A 82 -16.93 29.90 -37.02
C ASN A 82 -18.17 30.80 -36.91
N PRO A 83 -18.18 32.00 -37.53
CA PRO A 83 -19.43 32.75 -37.66
C PRO A 83 -20.32 31.93 -38.59
N SER A 84 -21.29 31.24 -37.99
CA SER A 84 -22.55 30.83 -38.60
C SER A 84 -22.50 30.65 -40.12
N GLU A 85 -22.47 29.40 -40.57
CA GLU A 85 -23.15 29.01 -41.81
C GLU A 85 -24.63 29.39 -41.68
N SER A 86 -24.90 30.66 -41.93
CA SER A 86 -26.20 31.25 -42.21
C SER A 86 -26.11 31.81 -43.63
N ARG A 87 -26.14 30.92 -44.62
CA ARG A 87 -26.76 31.19 -45.92
C ARG A 87 -27.18 29.91 -46.61
#